data_AF-A0A847VA06-F1
#
_entry.id   AF-A0A847VA06-F1
#
_cell.length_a   1.000
_cell.length_b   1.000
_cell.length_c   1.000
_cell.angle_alpha   90.00
_cell.angle_beta   90.00
_cell.angle_gamma   90.00
#
_symmetry.space_group_name_H-M   'P 1'
#
loop_
_entity.id
_entity.type
_entity.pdbx_description
1 polymer ?
#
loop_
_entity_poly.entity_id
_entity_poly.type
_entity_poly.pdbx_seq_one_letter_code
_entity_poly.pdbx_strand_id
1 'polypeptide(L)' 'MDWLNDDVNGNGWEDFAEVVLNFNQMTWIAGKEPLEAFVCNGNGRIDFADVTWLFNNL' A
#
# COMPACT_ATOMS: atom_id res chain seq x y z
N MET A 1 -13.68 -7.33 -1.71
CA MET A 1 -12.46 -7.98 -1.18
C MET A 1 -11.93 -6.92 -0.23
N ASP A 2 -12.23 -7.05 1.05
CA ASP A 2 -12.31 -5.88 1.97
C ASP A 2 -11.26 -5.90 3.10
N TRP A 3 -10.30 -6.82 3.08
CA TRP A 3 -9.30 -6.94 4.15
C TRP A 3 -7.88 -7.25 3.66
N LEU A 4 -7.68 -7.42 2.35
CA LEU A 4 -6.38 -7.75 1.75
C LEU A 4 -5.68 -6.56 1.10
N ASN A 5 -6.38 -5.44 0.89
CA ASN A 5 -5.80 -4.26 0.23
C ASN A 5 -5.06 -3.34 1.21
N ASP A 6 -5.32 -3.48 2.52
CA ASP A 6 -4.81 -2.56 3.54
C ASP A 6 -3.67 -3.18 4.37
N ASP A 7 -3.62 -4.51 4.54
CA ASP A 7 -2.45 -5.24 5.07
C ASP A 7 -1.40 -5.48 3.96
N VAL A 8 -0.75 -4.39 3.54
CA VAL A 8 0.24 -4.44 2.43
C VAL A 8 1.54 -5.12 2.81
N ASN A 9 1.83 -5.32 4.12
CA ASN A 9 3.04 -5.99 4.58
C ASN A 9 2.82 -7.47 4.95
N GLY A 10 1.57 -7.93 5.02
CA GLY A 10 1.18 -9.31 5.27
C GLY A 10 1.34 -9.75 6.73
N ASN A 11 1.34 -8.84 7.69
CA ASN A 11 1.53 -9.16 9.12
C ASN A 11 0.20 -9.49 9.84
N GLY A 12 -0.95 -9.35 9.16
CA GLY A 12 -2.28 -9.60 9.70
C GLY A 12 -2.87 -8.43 10.50
N TRP A 13 -2.26 -7.24 10.44
CA TRP A 13 -2.69 -6.03 11.13
C TRP A 13 -2.66 -4.83 10.17
N GLU A 14 -3.68 -3.99 10.26
CA GLU A 14 -3.66 -2.66 9.64
C GLU A 14 -2.97 -1.72 10.65
N ASP A 15 -1.68 -1.45 10.47
CA ASP A 15 -0.87 -0.63 11.37
C ASP A 15 0.06 0.36 10.62
N PHE A 16 0.99 0.99 11.33
CA PHE A 16 1.87 1.98 10.71
C PHE A 16 2.95 1.37 9.80
N ALA A 17 3.20 0.06 9.91
CA ALA A 17 4.17 -0.65 9.10
C ALA A 17 3.75 -0.73 7.63
N GLU A 18 2.45 -0.66 7.34
CA GLU A 18 1.87 -0.52 6.00
C GLU A 18 2.42 0.74 5.31
N VAL A 19 2.36 1.89 5.99
CA VAL A 19 2.87 3.18 5.51
C VAL A 19 4.38 3.11 5.30
N VAL A 20 5.10 2.52 6.25
CA VAL A 20 6.57 2.42 6.20
C VAL A 20 7.03 1.54 5.04
N LEU A 21 6.39 0.39 4.83
CA LEU A 21 6.70 -0.50 3.71
C LEU A 21 6.40 0.19 2.37
N ASN A 22 5.19 0.75 2.23
CA ASN A 22 4.76 1.40 0.99
C ASN A 22 5.71 2.56 0.62
N PHE A 23 6.08 3.40 1.59
CA PHE A 23 7.03 4.49 1.35
C PHE A 23 8.44 4.01 1.02
N ASN A 24 9.00 3.08 1.79
CA ASN A 24 10.40 2.66 1.63
C ASN A 24 10.64 1.78 0.40
N GLN A 25 9.63 1.02 -0.04
CA GLN A 25 9.74 0.07 -1.14
C GLN A 25 9.03 0.52 -2.42
N MET A 26 8.44 1.72 -2.47
CA MET A 26 7.61 2.22 -3.57
C MET A 26 8.17 1.93 -4.97
N THR A 27 9.42 2.30 -5.22
CA THR A 27 10.08 2.08 -6.52
C THR A 27 10.22 0.59 -6.87
N TRP A 28 10.50 -0.24 -5.87
CA TRP A 28 10.65 -1.68 -6.07
C TRP A 28 9.30 -2.33 -6.34
N ILE A 29 8.28 -2.01 -5.53
CA ILE A 29 6.91 -2.52 -5.67
C ILE A 29 6.38 -2.17 -7.06
N ALA A 30 6.48 -0.90 -7.47
CA ALA A 30 6.00 -0.43 -8.78
C ALA A 30 6.65 -1.15 -9.98
N GLY A 31 7.83 -1.75 -9.80
CA GLY A 31 8.55 -2.47 -10.85
C GLY A 31 8.48 -4.00 -10.77
N LYS A 32 7.91 -4.56 -9.69
CA LYS A 32 8.03 -6.01 -9.37
C LYS A 32 6.76 -6.68 -8.87
N GLU A 33 5.88 -5.94 -8.19
CA GLU A 33 4.70 -6.50 -7.54
C GLU A 33 3.41 -6.20 -8.32
N PRO A 34 2.32 -6.93 -8.06
CA PRO A 34 1.00 -6.65 -8.62
C PRO A 34 0.50 -5.27 -8.19
N LEU A 35 -0.06 -4.51 -9.14
CA LEU A 35 -0.64 -3.19 -8.85
C LEU A 35 -1.83 -3.29 -7.89
N GLU A 36 -2.65 -4.33 -8.02
CA GLU A 36 -3.90 -4.47 -7.27
C GLU A 36 -3.68 -4.58 -5.75
N ALA A 37 -2.49 -5.00 -5.31
CA ALA A 37 -2.15 -5.17 -3.90
C ALA A 37 -1.66 -3.88 -3.23
N PHE A 38 -1.27 -2.85 -3.98
CA PHE A 38 -0.60 -1.65 -3.44
C PHE A 38 -1.21 -0.31 -3.88
N VAL A 39 -2.17 -0.31 -4.81
CA VAL A 39 -2.89 0.89 -5.26
C VAL A 39 -4.12 1.11 -4.36
N CYS A 40 -3.89 1.57 -3.14
CA CYS A 40 -4.93 1.77 -2.13
C CYS A 40 -5.84 2.96 -2.47
N ASN A 41 -5.32 3.99 -3.15
CA ASN A 41 -6.12 5.18 -3.47
C ASN A 41 -7.04 5.01 -4.71
N GLY A 42 -6.91 3.90 -5.44
CA GLY A 42 -7.73 3.58 -6.61
C GLY A 42 -7.42 4.35 -7.90
N ASN A 43 -6.30 5.06 -8.00
CA ASN A 43 -5.94 5.88 -9.18
C ASN A 43 -5.25 5.11 -10.31
N GLY A 44 -5.02 3.80 -10.13
CA GLY A 44 -4.43 2.91 -11.12
C GLY A 44 -2.91 2.93 -11.23
N ARG A 45 -2.20 3.54 -10.28
CA ARG A 45 -0.73 3.58 -10.24
C ARG A 45 -0.22 3.61 -8.81
N ILE A 46 0.92 2.96 -8.55
CA ILE A 46 1.58 3.06 -7.25
C ILE A 46 2.33 4.40 -7.21
N ASP A 47 1.87 5.31 -6.35
CA ASP A 47 2.47 6.62 -6.16
C ASP A 47 2.34 7.15 -4.72
N PHE A 48 2.82 8.36 -4.48
CA PHE A 48 2.78 8.96 -3.14
C PHE A 48 1.35 9.23 -2.62
N ALA A 49 0.33 9.22 -3.49
CA ALA A 49 -1.04 9.34 -3.03
C ALA A 49 -1.52 8.04 -2.34
N ASP A 50 -0.94 6.88 -2.62
CA ASP A 50 -1.22 5.65 -1.86
C ASP A 50 -0.68 5.74 -0.42
N VAL A 51 0.52 6.27 -0.24
CA VAL A 51 1.10 6.54 1.09
C VAL A 51 0.23 7.52 1.88
N THR A 52 -0.25 8.57 1.21
CA THR A 52 -1.14 9.56 1.82
C THR A 52 -2.50 8.94 2.18
N TRP A 53 -3.00 8.02 1.35
CA TRP A 53 -4.24 7.32 1.63
C TRP A 53 -4.09 6.41 2.85
N LEU A 54 -3.05 5.57 2.90
CA LEU A 54 -2.77 4.68 4.04
C LEU A 54 -2.67 5.49 5.35
N PHE A 55 -1.88 6.57 5.37
CA PHE A 55 -1.73 7.40 6.56
C PHE A 55 -3.05 7.98 7.12
N ASN A 56 -4.06 8.20 6.26
CA ASN A 56 -5.32 8.80 6.66
C ASN A 56 -6.45 7.78 6.91
N ASN A 57 -6.30 6.53 6.48
CA ASN A 57 -7.38 5.54 6.47
C ASN A 57 -7.06 4.23 7.20
N LEU A 58 -5.84 4.07 7.73
CA LEU A 58 -5.50 3.08 8.76
C LEU A 58 -6.23 3.36 10.08
#